data_AF-A0A9W6KZ17-F1
#
_entry.id   AF-A0A9W6KZ17-F1
#
_cell.length_a   1.000
_cell.length_b   1.000
_cell.length_c   1.000
_cell.angle_alpha   90.00
_cell.angle_beta   90.00
_cell.angle_gamma   90.00
#
_symmetry.space_group_name_H-M   'P 1'
#
loop_
_entity.id
_entity.type
_entity.pdbx_description
1 polymer ?
#
loop_
_entity_poly.entity_id
_entity_poly.type
_entity_poly.pdbx_seq_one_letter_code
_entity_poly.pdbx_strand_id
1 'polypeptide(L)' 'MVATGNITNAALLASFAANLDAIVAALDEVAFVAIGPEALVLHRPREDGPDRSS' A
#
# COMPACT_ATOMS: atom_id res chain seq x y z
N MET A 1 6.26 26.48 -7.72
CA MET A 1 5.13 25.53 -7.81
C MET A 1 5.61 24.38 -8.68
N VAL A 2 5.88 23.21 -8.10
CA VAL A 2 6.37 22.05 -8.87
C VAL A 2 5.14 21.36 -9.46
N ALA A 3 5.03 21.41 -10.79
CA ALA A 3 4.00 20.68 -11.52
C ALA A 3 4.58 19.31 -11.89
N THR A 4 4.13 18.26 -11.22
CA THR A 4 4.36 16.88 -11.65
C THR A 4 3.45 16.60 -12.84
N GLY A 5 3.79 17.18 -14.00
CA GLY A 5 3.28 16.83 -15.33
C GLY A 5 1.80 17.06 -15.65
N ASN A 6 0.86 17.00 -14.70
CA ASN A 6 -0.58 17.25 -14.90
C ASN A 6 -1.40 17.39 -13.60
N ILE A 7 -0.80 17.19 -12.41
CA ILE A 7 -1.50 17.31 -11.13
C ILE A 7 -0.76 18.34 -10.25
N THR A 8 -1.51 19.18 -9.54
CA THR A 8 -0.91 20.06 -8.53
C THR A 8 -0.64 19.26 -7.25
N ASN A 9 0.32 19.67 -6.43
CA ASN A 9 0.54 19.05 -5.12
C ASN A 9 -0.74 18.99 -4.28
N ALA A 10 -1.58 20.03 -4.34
CA ALA A 10 -2.87 20.06 -3.64
C ALA A 10 -3.85 18.99 -4.17
N ALA A 11 -3.93 18.82 -5.49
CA ALA A 11 -4.75 17.78 -6.08
C ALA A 11 -4.21 16.37 -5.77
N LEU A 12 -2.89 16.18 -5.73
CA LEU A 12 -2.27 14.93 -5.29
C LEU A 12 -2.61 14.60 -3.83
N LEU A 13 -2.47 15.58 -2.93
CA LEU A 13 -2.84 15.44 -1.51
C LEU A 13 -4.32 15.13 -1.34
N ALA A 14 -5.20 15.79 -2.11
CA ALA A 14 -6.63 15.53 -2.08
C ALA A 14 -6.95 14.11 -2.58
N SER A 15 -6.33 13.65 -3.67
CA SER A 15 -6.48 12.27 -4.16
C SER A 15 -5.98 11.25 -3.13
N PHE A 16 -4.89 11.54 -2.43
CA PHE A 16 -4.39 10.67 -1.38
C PHE A 16 -5.35 10.60 -0.18
N ALA A 17 -5.81 11.76 0.32
CA ALA A 17 -6.75 11.84 1.43
C ALA A 17 -8.09 11.13 1.13
N ALA A 18 -8.60 11.29 -0.10
CA ALA A 18 -9.87 10.67 -0.52
C ALA A 18 -9.81 9.13 -0.59
N ASN A 19 -8.62 8.54 -0.67
CA ASN A 19 -8.43 7.08 -0.77
C ASN A 19 -7.74 6.50 0.46
N LEU A 20 -7.44 7.32 1.47
CA LEU A 20 -6.62 6.91 2.61
C LEU A 20 -7.24 5.73 3.37
N ASP A 21 -8.54 5.78 3.62
CA ASP A 21 -9.24 4.70 4.34
C ASP A 21 -9.23 3.38 3.56
N ALA A 22 -9.40 3.43 2.24
CA ALA A 22 -9.34 2.24 1.38
C ALA A 22 -7.92 1.66 1.32
N ILE A 23 -6.90 2.53 1.30
CA ILE A 23 -5.50 2.10 1.39
C ILE A 23 -5.27 1.42 2.73
N VAL A 24 -5.64 2.06 3.85
CA VAL A 24 -5.46 1.51 5.21
C VAL A 24 -6.17 0.16 5.37
N ALA A 25 -7.41 0.03 4.89
CA ALA A 25 -8.14 -1.23 4.94
C ALA A 25 -7.42 -2.35 4.16
N ALA A 26 -6.92 -2.04 2.96
CA ALA A 26 -6.15 -3.01 2.16
C ALA A 26 -4.81 -3.39 2.81
N LEU A 27 -4.21 -2.49 3.59
CA LEU A 27 -2.98 -2.77 4.35
C LEU A 27 -3.24 -3.61 5.61
N ASP A 28 -4.41 -3.47 6.24
CA ASP A 28 -4.79 -4.23 7.44
C ASP A 28 -4.97 -5.73 7.16
N GLU A 29 -5.26 -6.10 5.90
CA GLU A 29 -5.35 -7.50 5.45
C GLU A 29 -4.00 -8.22 5.41
N VAL A 30 -2.87 -7.50 5.58
CA VAL A 30 -1.53 -8.08 5.43
C VAL A 30 -0.64 -7.80 6.62
N ALA A 31 0.21 -8.76 6.98
CA ALA A 31 1.10 -8.66 8.14
C ALA A 31 2.26 -7.68 7.93
N PHE A 32 2.65 -7.44 6.67
CA PHE A 32 3.76 -6.55 6.34
C PHE A 32 3.57 -5.88 4.98
N VAL A 33 3.91 -4.60 4.90
CA VAL A 33 3.78 -3.75 3.70
C VAL A 33 5.10 -3.02 3.48
N ALA A 34 5.64 -3.07 2.27
CA ALA A 34 6.82 -2.31 1.89
C ALA A 34 6.47 -1.23 0.86
N ILE A 35 6.87 0.01 1.13
CA ILE A 35 6.72 1.14 0.20
C ILE A 35 8.01 1.28 -0.60
N GLY A 36 7.96 0.93 -1.89
CA GLY A 36 9.05 1.12 -2.84
C GLY A 36 8.88 2.40 -3.66
N PRO A 37 9.92 2.82 -4.41
CA PRO A 37 9.86 4.00 -5.25
C PRO A 37 8.82 3.92 -6.38
N GLU A 38 8.44 2.70 -6.79
CA GLU A 38 7.54 2.45 -7.92
C GLU A 38 6.28 1.67 -7.55
N ALA A 39 6.24 1.02 -6.37
CA ALA A 39 5.17 0.11 -5.99
C ALA A 39 5.01 -0.06 -4.47
N LEU A 40 3.79 -0.42 -4.07
CA LEU A 40 3.49 -0.98 -2.74
C LEU A 40 3.55 -2.51 -2.83
N VAL A 41 4.38 -3.13 -2.00
CA VAL A 41 4.49 -4.60 -1.93
C VAL A 41 3.78 -5.09 -0.68
N LEU A 42 2.77 -5.94 -0.89
CA LEU A 42 1.95 -6.54 0.16
C LEU A 42 2.49 -7.95 0.46
N HIS A 43 2.90 -8.18 1.70
CA HIS A 43 3.36 -9.49 2.15
C HIS A 43 2.27 -10.15 2.98
N ARG A 44 1.53 -11.05 2.33
CA ARG A 44 0.58 -11.90 3.05
C ARG A 44 1.34 -12.87 3.95
N PRO A 45 0.93 -13.04 5.21
CA PRO A 45 1.43 -14.15 6.00
C PRO A 45 1.14 -15.43 5.25
N ARG A 46 2.12 -16.34 5.23
CA ARG A 46 1.98 -17.60 4.52
C ARG A 46 0.91 -18.44 5.22
N GLU A 47 -0.27 -18.53 4.63
CA GLU A 47 -1.26 -19.57 4.96
C GLU A 47 -0.71 -20.89 4.44
N ASP A 48 -0.53 -21.86 5.34
CA ASP A 48 -0.06 -23.24 5.11
C ASP A 48 1.40 -23.43 4.62
N GLY A 49 2.28 -23.61 5.60
CA GLY A 49 3.41 -24.53 5.45
C GLY A 49 2.94 -25.97 5.70
N PRO A 50 3.46 -26.99 4.98
CA PRO A 50 3.15 -28.38 5.31
C PRO A 50 3.56 -28.66 6.75
N ASP A 51 2.66 -29.27 7.51
CA ASP A 51 2.90 -29.76 8.86
C ASP A 51 4.10 -30.72 8.85
N ARG A 52 5.29 -30.21 9.17
CA ARG A 52 6.48 -31.02 9.42
C ARG A 52 6.49 -31.41 10.89
N SER A 53 5.48 -32.17 11.29
CA SER A 53 5.52 -32.96 12.52
C SER A 53 6.38 -34.20 12.26
N SER A 54 7.48 -34.31 13.03
CA SER A 54 8.45 -35.42 13.04
C SER A 54 7.91 -36.65 13.76
#